data_AF-A0A924XAT2-F1
#
_entry.id   AF-A0A924XAT2-F1
#
_cell.length_a   1.000
_cell.length_b   1.000
_cell.length_c   1.000
_cell.angle_alpha   90.00
_cell.angle_beta   90.00
_cell.angle_gamma   90.00
#
_symmetry.space_group_name_H-M   'P 1'
#
loop_
_entity.id
_entity.type
_entity.pdbx_description
1 polymer ?
#
loop_
_entity_poly.entity_id
_entity_poly.type
_entity_poly.pdbx_seq_one_letter_code
_entity_poly.pdbx_strand_id
1 'polypeptide(L)'
;MPLTADSTGRNPVRGFGPRIVFGIALVILAFTIMLARLYTLQIVRGEELSSQGQRNFVQNIRIPHDRGIIFDRFGRILVDNRPSLDLQVTPAFLGKGAAAKATLERLGQILAMMPDEVEKIRAQVVRKSGLNKFQPVFVKRDLSPKEIESVEADKAVFLLDGVDIVEARRRAYRYGALAAHMLGYVNEIDPLSLEAERAKNNPMGYELGDLIGREGLERAYESDLRGVDGYEQSVVDAKGRRQQDAFVASVLGDHRRIEPKPGKNVYLSIDLDLQLAAEASFKARGIAGSV
;
A
#
# COMPACT_ATOMS: atom_id res chain seq x y z
N MET A 1 98.84 33.99 -15.25
CA MET A 1 97.38 33.90 -15.48
C MET A 1 96.91 32.51 -15.03
N PRO A 2 95.74 32.40 -14.37
CA PRO A 2 95.56 31.61 -13.15
C PRO A 2 94.63 30.40 -13.35
N LEU A 3 94.39 29.63 -12.28
CA LEU A 3 93.05 29.22 -11.81
C LEU A 3 93.18 28.51 -10.45
N THR A 4 92.78 29.22 -9.40
CA THR A 4 92.68 28.76 -8.01
C THR A 4 91.39 27.97 -7.81
N ALA A 5 91.49 26.80 -7.17
CA ALA A 5 90.34 26.00 -6.74
C ALA A 5 89.61 26.68 -5.58
N ASP A 6 88.35 27.06 -5.81
CA ASP A 6 87.42 27.50 -4.77
C ASP A 6 86.70 26.26 -4.20
N SER A 7 87.10 25.88 -2.99
CA SER A 7 86.41 24.88 -2.18
C SER A 7 85.43 25.58 -1.25
N THR A 8 84.20 25.81 -1.70
CA THR A 8 83.10 26.24 -0.83
C THR A 8 81.86 25.37 -1.04
N GLY A 9 81.88 24.19 -0.42
CA GLY A 9 80.68 23.44 -0.12
C GLY A 9 79.84 24.18 0.93
N ARG A 10 78.82 24.91 0.48
CA ARG A 10 77.71 25.36 1.33
C ARG A 10 76.39 25.02 0.66
N ASN A 11 75.77 23.91 1.07
CA ASN A 11 74.36 23.62 0.82
C ASN A 11 73.48 24.59 1.63
N PRO A 12 72.71 25.51 1.02
CA PRO A 12 71.83 26.40 1.75
C PRO A 12 70.43 25.78 1.85
N VAL A 13 70.27 24.69 2.61
CA VAL A 13 68.93 24.15 2.92
C VAL A 13 68.84 23.75 4.40
N ARG A 14 69.11 24.69 5.31
CA ARG A 14 68.96 24.48 6.77
C ARG A 14 68.16 25.59 7.46
N GLY A 15 67.10 26.09 6.80
CA GLY A 15 66.18 27.09 7.37
C GLY A 15 64.70 26.72 7.39
N PHE A 16 64.29 25.65 6.69
CA PHE A 16 62.87 25.30 6.51
C PHE A 16 62.42 24.04 7.25
N GLY A 17 63.33 23.28 7.86
CA GLY A 17 63.06 22.02 8.56
C GLY A 17 61.92 22.10 9.60
N PRO A 18 61.97 23.01 10.59
CA PRO A 18 60.95 23.04 11.65
C PRO A 18 59.57 23.47 11.16
N ARG A 19 59.51 24.33 10.12
CA ARG A 19 58.23 24.78 9.52
C ARG A 19 57.58 23.66 8.69
N ILE A 20 58.39 22.90 7.95
CA ILE A 20 57.93 21.73 7.18
C ILE A 20 57.47 20.62 8.13
N VAL A 21 58.23 20.32 9.19
CA VAL A 21 57.85 19.33 10.21
C VAL A 21 56.56 19.72 10.92
N PHE A 22 56.38 21.01 11.24
CA PHE A 22 55.13 21.50 11.81
C PHE A 22 53.94 21.34 10.85
N GLY A 23 54.13 21.66 9.56
CA GLY A 23 53.10 21.46 8.53
C GLY A 23 52.71 19.99 8.38
N ILE A 24 53.69 19.08 8.37
CA ILE A 24 53.46 17.63 8.30
C ILE A 24 52.70 17.14 9.55
N ALA A 25 53.08 17.60 10.74
CA ALA A 25 52.39 17.24 11.98
C ALA A 25 50.92 17.68 11.98
N LEU A 26 50.62 18.87 11.45
CA LEU A 26 49.25 19.37 11.33
C LEU A 26 48.43 18.53 10.35
N VAL A 27 49.01 18.15 9.21
CA VAL A 27 48.36 17.26 8.23
C VAL A 27 48.08 15.88 8.85
N ILE A 28 49.04 15.29 9.55
CA ILE A 28 48.87 13.99 10.23
C ILE A 28 47.74 14.08 11.28
N LEU A 29 47.72 15.16 12.06
CA LEU A 29 46.67 15.38 13.06
C LEU A 29 45.29 15.48 12.41
N ALA A 30 45.16 16.25 11.31
CA ALA A 30 43.91 16.37 10.57
C ALA A 30 43.42 15.02 10.01
N PHE A 31 44.33 14.23 9.42
CA PHE A 31 44.02 12.88 8.94
C PHE A 31 43.61 11.94 10.08
N THR A 32 44.25 12.05 11.25
CA THR A 32 43.92 11.24 12.42
C THR A 32 42.51 11.57 12.93
N ILE A 33 42.14 12.86 12.96
CA ILE A 33 40.79 13.30 13.32
C ILE A 33 39.76 12.77 12.29
N MET A 34 40.06 12.85 11.00
CA MET A 34 39.19 12.29 9.95
C MET A 34 39.02 10.78 10.08
N LEU A 35 40.11 10.03 10.32
CA LEU A 35 40.07 8.58 10.50
C LEU A 35 39.30 8.19 11.76
N ALA A 36 39.49 8.90 12.87
CA ALA A 36 38.71 8.68 14.08
C ALA A 36 37.22 8.94 13.83
N ARG A 37 36.88 10.02 13.12
CA ARG A 37 35.48 10.30 12.74
C ARG A 37 34.91 9.22 11.85
N LEU A 38 35.67 8.75 10.85
CA LEU A 38 35.26 7.67 9.95
C LEU A 38 35.03 6.37 10.73
N TYR A 39 35.92 6.02 11.66
CA TYR A 39 35.78 4.88 12.55
C TYR A 39 34.50 4.96 13.39
N THR A 40 34.20 6.13 13.97
CA THR A 40 32.94 6.31 14.72
C THR A 40 31.70 6.16 13.84
N LEU A 41 31.75 6.58 12.58
CA LEU A 41 30.62 6.47 11.66
C LEU A 41 30.42 5.03 11.18
N GLN A 42 31.51 4.31 10.88
CA GLN A 42 31.47 2.97 10.30
C GLN A 42 31.29 1.86 11.34
N ILE A 43 31.91 1.96 12.52
CA ILE A 43 31.89 0.88 13.53
C ILE A 43 30.89 1.16 14.63
N VAL A 44 30.86 2.37 15.20
CA VAL A 44 29.95 2.68 16.32
C VAL A 44 28.51 2.91 15.85
N ARG A 45 28.33 3.57 14.69
CA ARG A 45 27.01 3.85 14.11
C ARG A 45 26.71 3.04 12.85
N GLY A 46 27.60 2.12 12.45
CA GLY A 46 27.45 1.34 11.22
C GLY A 46 26.19 0.48 11.22
N GLU A 47 25.94 -0.23 12.32
CA GLU A 47 24.74 -1.06 12.46
C GLU A 47 23.45 -0.22 12.50
N GLU A 48 23.48 0.94 13.15
CA GLU A 48 22.34 1.86 13.23
C GLU A 48 22.05 2.52 11.86
N LEU A 49 23.07 2.95 11.12
CA LEU A 49 22.94 3.51 9.77
C LEU A 49 22.55 2.44 8.74
N SER A 50 23.06 1.21 8.88
CA SER A 50 22.67 0.08 8.04
C SER A 50 21.21 -0.31 8.26
N SER A 51 20.75 -0.37 9.51
CA SER A 51 19.33 -0.63 9.83
C SER A 51 18.41 0.51 9.40
N GLN A 52 18.85 1.77 9.48
CA GLN A 52 18.13 2.92 8.92
C GLN A 52 18.03 2.84 7.38
N GLY A 53 19.10 2.40 6.70
CA GLY A 53 19.10 2.16 5.27
C GLY A 53 18.16 1.02 4.85
N GLN A 54 18.19 -0.10 5.56
CA GLN A 54 17.33 -1.25 5.31
C GLN A 54 15.84 -0.91 5.51
N ARG A 55 15.49 -0.13 6.55
CA ARG A 55 14.10 0.31 6.77
C ARG A 55 13.51 1.10 5.60
N ASN A 56 14.32 1.79 4.81
CA ASN A 56 13.83 2.52 3.63
C ASN A 56 13.37 1.60 2.49
N PHE A 57 13.79 0.33 2.51
CA PHE A 57 13.43 -0.65 1.48
C PHE A 57 12.37 -1.64 1.96
N VAL A 58 11.98 -1.65 3.23
CA VAL A 58 10.98 -2.60 3.75
C VAL A 58 9.61 -1.95 3.79
N GLN A 59 8.67 -2.50 3.02
CA GLN A 59 7.28 -2.07 2.97
C GLN A 59 6.36 -3.18 3.52
N ASN A 60 5.41 -2.79 4.37
CA ASN A 60 4.34 -3.69 4.79
C ASN A 60 3.23 -3.67 3.73
N ILE A 61 3.03 -4.80 3.06
CA ILE A 61 1.93 -5.04 2.14
C ILE A 61 0.76 -5.62 2.96
N ARG A 62 -0.38 -4.93 2.93
CA ARG A 62 -1.59 -5.39 3.60
C ARG A 62 -2.18 -6.58 2.84
N ILE A 63 -2.55 -7.63 3.57
CA ILE A 63 -3.26 -8.79 3.04
C ILE A 63 -4.72 -8.66 3.51
N PRO A 64 -5.69 -8.52 2.58
CA PRO A 64 -7.08 -8.32 2.95
C PRO A 64 -7.64 -9.56 3.67
N HIS A 65 -8.55 -9.32 4.62
CA HIS A 65 -9.29 -10.37 5.30
C HIS A 65 -10.63 -10.69 4.62
N ASP A 66 -11.15 -11.89 4.88
CA ASP A 66 -12.53 -12.24 4.55
C ASP A 66 -13.49 -11.80 5.67
N ARG A 67 -14.63 -11.20 5.31
CA ARG A 67 -15.72 -10.93 6.25
C ARG A 67 -16.46 -12.21 6.62
N GLY A 68 -17.11 -12.23 7.78
CA GLY A 68 -17.99 -13.31 8.19
C GLY A 68 -19.16 -13.55 7.22
N ILE A 69 -19.53 -14.80 6.99
CA ILE A 69 -20.68 -15.18 6.16
C ILE A 69 -21.96 -15.07 6.99
N ILE A 70 -23.05 -14.59 6.38
CA ILE A 70 -24.37 -14.54 7.01
C ILE A 70 -25.20 -15.71 6.50
N PHE A 71 -25.72 -16.50 7.42
CA PHE A 71 -26.53 -17.68 7.17
C PHE A 71 -27.97 -17.49 7.67
N ASP A 72 -28.90 -18.19 7.02
CA ASP A 72 -30.24 -18.40 7.57
C ASP A 72 -30.22 -19.45 8.71
N ARG A 73 -31.38 -19.71 9.30
CA ARG A 73 -31.54 -20.66 10.41
C ARG A 73 -31.19 -22.11 10.08
N PHE A 74 -31.16 -22.48 8.80
CA PHE A 74 -30.84 -23.81 8.30
C PHE A 74 -29.43 -23.89 7.71
N GLY A 75 -28.62 -22.82 7.83
CA GLY A 75 -27.26 -22.79 7.32
C GLY A 75 -27.15 -22.50 5.83
N ARG A 76 -28.21 -21.98 5.18
CA ARG A 76 -28.13 -21.49 3.80
C ARG A 76 -27.47 -20.13 3.78
N ILE A 77 -26.56 -19.93 2.83
CA ILE A 77 -25.80 -18.69 2.67
C ILE A 77 -26.71 -17.58 2.15
N LEU A 78 -26.88 -16.52 2.94
CA LEU A 78 -27.58 -15.31 2.52
C LEU A 78 -26.59 -14.30 1.93
N VAL A 79 -25.46 -14.10 2.63
CA VAL A 79 -24.41 -13.15 2.23
C VAL A 79 -23.04 -13.79 2.43
N ASP A 80 -22.25 -13.83 1.37
CA ASP A 80 -20.87 -14.32 1.39
C ASP A 80 -19.89 -13.35 0.74
N ASN A 81 -18.66 -13.82 0.54
CA ASN A 81 -17.62 -13.07 -0.15
C ASN A 81 -17.26 -13.81 -1.44
N ARG A 82 -17.13 -13.07 -2.53
CA ARG A 82 -16.61 -13.59 -3.80
C ARG A 82 -15.25 -12.97 -4.12
N PRO A 83 -14.36 -13.70 -4.80
CA PRO A 83 -13.17 -13.11 -5.39
C PRO A 83 -13.57 -12.01 -6.37
N SER A 84 -12.76 -10.96 -6.39
CA SER A 84 -12.90 -9.81 -7.27
C SER A 84 -11.51 -9.28 -7.60
N LEU A 85 -11.37 -8.60 -8.73
CA LEU A 85 -10.12 -7.97 -9.14
C LEU A 85 -10.37 -6.47 -9.22
N ASP A 86 -9.64 -5.73 -8.41
CA ASP A 86 -9.75 -4.28 -8.33
C ASP A 86 -8.56 -3.63 -9.05
N LEU A 87 -8.81 -2.56 -9.78
CA LEU A 87 -7.80 -1.76 -10.44
C LEU A 87 -7.38 -0.61 -9.52
N GLN A 88 -6.08 -0.49 -9.29
CA GLN A 88 -5.51 0.60 -8.52
C GLN A 88 -4.35 1.26 -9.28
N VAL A 89 -4.09 2.52 -8.94
CA VAL A 89 -2.93 3.27 -9.46
C VAL A 89 -2.10 3.81 -8.31
N THR A 90 -0.79 3.68 -8.43
CA THR A 90 0.15 4.20 -7.43
C THR A 90 0.77 5.50 -7.94
N PRO A 91 0.45 6.67 -7.33
CA PRO A 91 0.90 7.98 -7.79
C PRO A 91 2.42 8.11 -7.96
N ALA A 92 3.20 7.40 -7.14
CA ALA A 92 4.67 7.41 -7.22
C ALA A 92 5.21 6.83 -8.54
N PHE A 93 4.47 5.93 -9.18
CA PHE A 93 4.91 5.17 -10.35
C PHE A 93 4.30 5.66 -11.67
N LEU A 94 3.28 6.52 -11.64
CA LEU A 94 2.64 7.12 -12.83
C LEU A 94 3.55 8.10 -13.62
N GLY A 95 4.75 8.40 -13.12
CA GLY A 95 5.65 9.39 -13.73
C GLY A 95 5.21 10.85 -13.51
N LYS A 96 5.79 11.77 -14.27
CA LYS A 96 5.55 13.22 -14.10
C LYS A 96 4.34 13.68 -14.91
N GLY A 97 3.45 14.47 -14.30
CA GLY A 97 2.45 15.36 -14.92
C GLY A 97 1.74 14.85 -16.18
N ALA A 98 2.38 15.04 -17.34
CA ALA A 98 1.85 14.62 -18.65
C ALA A 98 1.70 13.10 -18.79
N ALA A 99 2.65 12.31 -18.27
CA ALA A 99 2.59 10.85 -18.32
C ALA A 99 1.42 10.31 -17.49
N ALA A 100 1.31 10.77 -16.24
CA ALA A 100 0.21 10.40 -15.34
C ALA A 100 -1.17 10.74 -15.94
N LYS A 101 -1.27 11.90 -16.61
CA LYS A 101 -2.51 12.31 -17.29
C LYS A 101 -2.83 11.36 -18.45
N ALA A 102 -1.86 11.03 -19.29
CA ALA A 102 -2.05 10.13 -20.42
C ALA A 102 -2.47 8.73 -19.97
N THR A 103 -1.87 8.19 -18.91
CA THR A 103 -2.24 6.89 -18.33
C THR A 103 -3.68 6.89 -17.82
N LEU A 104 -4.09 7.92 -17.08
CA LEU A 104 -5.46 8.01 -16.56
C LEU A 104 -6.51 8.20 -17.68
N GLU A 105 -6.19 8.99 -18.71
CA GLU A 105 -7.06 9.14 -19.88
C GLU A 105 -7.22 7.82 -20.64
N ARG A 106 -6.12 7.08 -20.82
CA ARG A 106 -6.13 5.75 -21.44
C ARG A 106 -6.97 4.75 -20.64
N LEU A 107 -6.82 4.72 -19.32
CA LEU A 107 -7.67 3.90 -18.45
C LEU A 107 -9.14 4.28 -18.58
N GLY A 108 -9.45 5.58 -18.65
CA GLY A 108 -10.82 6.05 -18.87
C GLY A 108 -11.43 5.51 -20.17
N GLN A 109 -10.63 5.44 -21.25
CA GLN A 109 -11.07 4.87 -22.53
C GLN A 109 -11.32 3.36 -22.46
N ILE A 110 -10.38 2.61 -21.87
CA ILE A 110 -10.48 1.13 -21.75
C ILE A 110 -11.69 0.73 -20.90
N LEU A 111 -11.89 1.43 -19.80
CA LEU A 111 -12.91 1.11 -18.81
C LEU A 111 -14.27 1.79 -19.08
N ALA A 112 -14.37 2.51 -20.21
CA ALA A 112 -15.54 3.29 -20.61
C ALA A 112 -16.06 4.21 -19.50
N MET A 113 -15.16 4.89 -18.79
CA MET A 113 -15.49 5.76 -17.66
C MET A 113 -15.96 7.13 -18.15
N MET A 114 -16.82 7.78 -17.36
CA MET A 114 -17.22 9.14 -17.66
C MET A 114 -16.05 10.11 -17.40
N PRO A 115 -15.91 11.21 -18.17
CA PRO A 115 -14.84 12.19 -17.97
C PRO A 115 -14.76 12.73 -16.53
N ASP A 116 -15.91 12.91 -15.87
CA ASP A 116 -16.00 13.38 -14.49
C ASP A 116 -15.43 12.37 -13.47
N GLU A 117 -15.55 11.06 -13.75
CA GLU A 117 -14.98 10.01 -12.89
C GLU A 117 -13.45 9.99 -12.99
N VAL A 118 -12.93 10.08 -14.22
CA VAL A 118 -11.49 10.16 -14.48
C VAL A 118 -10.90 11.40 -13.80
N GLU A 119 -11.60 12.54 -13.87
CA GLU A 119 -11.16 13.78 -13.24
C GLU A 119 -11.17 13.69 -11.70
N LYS A 120 -12.16 13.03 -11.10
CA LYS A 120 -12.17 12.76 -9.64
C LYS A 120 -10.97 11.93 -9.21
N ILE A 121 -10.66 10.86 -9.95
CA ILE A 121 -9.50 9.99 -9.66
C ILE A 121 -8.21 10.77 -9.83
N ARG A 122 -8.10 11.57 -10.90
CA ARG A 122 -6.95 12.45 -11.12
C ARG A 122 -6.76 13.42 -9.96
N ALA A 123 -7.84 14.03 -9.46
CA ALA A 123 -7.79 14.91 -8.31
C ALA A 123 -7.31 14.18 -7.04
N GLN A 124 -7.74 12.94 -6.82
CA GLN A 124 -7.26 12.10 -5.71
C GLN A 124 -5.76 11.78 -5.83
N VAL A 125 -5.31 11.40 -7.03
CA VAL A 125 -3.89 11.12 -7.33
C VAL A 125 -3.02 12.35 -7.09
N VAL A 126 -3.44 13.53 -7.56
CA VAL A 126 -2.69 14.79 -7.41
C VAL A 126 -2.66 15.27 -5.95
N ARG A 127 -3.72 15.02 -5.17
CA ARG A 127 -3.75 15.36 -3.74
C ARG A 127 -2.74 14.56 -2.91
N LYS A 128 -2.33 13.38 -3.36
CA LYS A 128 -1.32 12.56 -2.67
C LYS A 128 0.08 13.16 -2.87
N SER A 129 0.67 13.68 -1.80
CA SER A 129 2.00 14.30 -1.79
C SER A 129 2.94 13.67 -0.76
N GLY A 130 4.25 13.92 -0.89
CA GLY A 130 5.26 13.32 -0.01
C GLY A 130 5.21 11.80 -0.01
N LEU A 131 5.21 11.20 1.19
CA LEU A 131 5.11 9.74 1.39
C LEU A 131 3.76 9.15 0.96
N ASN A 132 2.69 9.96 0.90
CA ASN A 132 1.37 9.46 0.50
C ASN A 132 1.30 9.11 -1.00
N LYS A 133 2.30 9.47 -1.80
CA LYS A 133 2.39 9.08 -3.22
C LYS A 133 2.53 7.57 -3.42
N PHE A 134 3.00 6.84 -2.41
CA PHE A 134 3.13 5.39 -2.46
C PHE A 134 1.84 4.67 -2.04
N GLN A 135 0.82 5.41 -1.58
CA GLN A 135 -0.49 4.82 -1.30
C GLN A 135 -1.27 4.68 -2.62
N PRO A 136 -1.75 3.47 -2.96
CA PRO A 136 -2.55 3.28 -4.15
C PRO A 136 -3.90 4.00 -4.04
N VAL A 137 -4.44 4.37 -5.20
CA VAL A 137 -5.79 4.93 -5.37
C VAL A 137 -6.58 3.97 -6.24
N PHE A 138 -7.71 3.48 -5.75
CA PHE A 138 -8.58 2.60 -6.53
C PHE A 138 -9.25 3.38 -7.67
N VAL A 139 -9.10 2.89 -8.90
CA VAL A 139 -9.69 3.48 -10.11
C VAL A 139 -11.06 2.89 -10.37
N LYS A 140 -11.12 1.55 -10.38
CA LYS A 140 -12.34 0.79 -10.59
C LYS A 140 -12.22 -0.50 -9.81
N ARG A 141 -13.34 -0.94 -9.26
CA ARG A 141 -13.40 -2.16 -8.48
C ARG A 141 -14.30 -3.17 -9.19
N ASP A 142 -14.04 -4.45 -9.01
CA ASP A 142 -14.74 -5.55 -9.69
C ASP A 142 -14.68 -5.49 -11.21
N LEU A 143 -13.45 -5.54 -11.74
CA LEU A 143 -13.21 -5.59 -13.16
C LEU A 143 -13.82 -6.85 -13.78
N SER A 144 -14.48 -6.67 -14.92
CA SER A 144 -14.93 -7.77 -15.76
C SER A 144 -13.75 -8.43 -16.49
N PRO A 145 -13.89 -9.70 -16.92
CA PRO A 145 -12.83 -10.40 -17.65
C PRO A 145 -12.30 -9.65 -18.88
N LYS A 146 -13.19 -8.95 -19.61
CA LYS A 146 -12.83 -8.14 -20.79
C LYS A 146 -12.01 -6.90 -20.43
N GLU A 147 -12.33 -6.27 -19.30
CA GLU A 147 -11.58 -5.11 -18.81
C GLU A 147 -10.20 -5.52 -18.31
N ILE A 148 -10.11 -6.66 -17.61
CA ILE A 148 -8.83 -7.23 -17.18
C ILE A 148 -7.95 -7.49 -18.40
N GLU A 149 -8.47 -8.17 -19.42
CA GLU A 149 -7.74 -8.46 -20.65
C GLU A 149 -7.23 -7.18 -21.33
N SER A 150 -8.07 -6.15 -21.42
CA SER A 150 -7.70 -4.87 -22.04
C SER A 150 -6.64 -4.10 -21.24
N VAL A 151 -6.75 -4.09 -19.91
CA VAL A 151 -5.75 -3.47 -19.03
C VAL A 151 -4.41 -4.21 -19.11
N GLU A 152 -4.42 -5.54 -19.06
CA GLU A 152 -3.20 -6.35 -19.15
C GLU A 152 -2.51 -6.22 -20.51
N ALA A 153 -3.27 -6.13 -21.60
CA ALA A 153 -2.73 -5.88 -22.93
C ALA A 153 -1.96 -4.55 -23.00
N ASP A 154 -2.51 -3.48 -22.44
CA ASP A 154 -1.87 -2.17 -22.43
C ASP A 154 -0.70 -2.09 -21.42
N LYS A 155 -0.78 -2.83 -20.30
CA LYS A 155 0.36 -3.02 -19.39
C LYS A 155 1.53 -3.72 -20.08
N ALA A 156 1.27 -4.72 -20.92
CA ALA A 156 2.31 -5.46 -21.64
C ALA A 156 3.10 -4.59 -22.64
N VAL A 157 2.51 -3.49 -23.13
CA VAL A 157 3.15 -2.52 -24.03
C VAL A 157 3.70 -1.30 -23.27
N PHE A 158 3.79 -1.36 -21.93
CA PHE A 158 4.31 -0.30 -21.07
C PHE A 158 3.55 1.04 -21.16
N LEU A 159 2.25 1.01 -21.48
CA LEU A 159 1.40 2.21 -21.53
C LEU A 159 0.79 2.58 -20.17
N LEU A 160 0.78 1.63 -19.23
CA LEU A 160 0.09 1.70 -17.95
C LEU A 160 1.05 1.55 -16.77
N ASP A 161 2.07 2.40 -16.73
CA ASP A 161 3.02 2.45 -15.60
C ASP A 161 2.29 2.79 -14.29
N GLY A 162 2.61 2.07 -13.22
CA GLY A 162 2.01 2.30 -11.90
C GLY A 162 0.55 1.87 -11.77
N VAL A 163 0.02 1.12 -12.74
CA VAL A 163 -1.31 0.52 -12.71
C VAL A 163 -1.21 -0.95 -12.29
N ASP A 164 -1.93 -1.34 -11.25
CA ASP A 164 -1.94 -2.70 -10.73
C ASP A 164 -3.36 -3.24 -10.63
N ILE A 165 -3.52 -4.51 -11.01
CA ILE A 165 -4.73 -5.28 -10.73
C ILE A 165 -4.44 -6.08 -9.46
N VAL A 166 -5.25 -5.88 -8.43
CA VAL A 166 -5.07 -6.52 -7.14
C VAL A 166 -6.25 -7.42 -6.81
N GLU A 167 -5.95 -8.55 -6.18
CA GLU A 167 -6.96 -9.45 -5.66
C GLU A 167 -7.70 -8.80 -4.49
N ALA A 168 -9.02 -8.83 -4.57
CA ALA A 168 -9.93 -8.30 -3.57
C ALA A 168 -11.05 -9.30 -3.27
N ARG A 169 -11.75 -9.03 -2.18
CA ARG A 169 -12.92 -9.81 -1.74
C ARG A 169 -14.11 -8.86 -1.68
N ARG A 170 -15.18 -9.21 -2.38
CA ARG A 170 -16.41 -8.42 -2.42
C ARG A 170 -17.57 -9.14 -1.80
N ARG A 171 -18.41 -8.37 -1.12
CA ARG A 171 -19.65 -8.86 -0.54
C ARG A 171 -20.64 -9.26 -1.63
N ALA A 172 -21.18 -10.47 -1.56
CA ALA A 172 -22.15 -11.00 -2.51
C ALA A 172 -23.43 -11.40 -1.77
N TYR A 173 -24.55 -10.82 -2.20
CA TYR A 173 -25.88 -11.08 -1.66
C TYR A 173 -26.56 -12.08 -2.59
N ARG A 174 -26.64 -13.35 -2.16
CA ARG A 174 -27.04 -14.47 -3.03
C ARG A 174 -28.46 -14.36 -3.57
N TYR A 175 -29.34 -13.68 -2.83
CA TYR A 175 -30.74 -13.50 -3.17
C TYR A 175 -31.09 -12.06 -3.58
N GLY A 176 -30.07 -11.28 -4.00
CA GLY A 176 -30.27 -9.93 -4.55
C GLY A 176 -30.90 -8.98 -3.54
N ALA A 177 -32.11 -8.49 -3.85
CA ALA A 177 -32.83 -7.52 -3.04
C ALA A 177 -33.60 -8.13 -1.85
N LEU A 178 -33.63 -9.45 -1.71
CA LEU A 178 -34.31 -10.14 -0.62
C LEU A 178 -33.76 -9.65 0.73
N ALA A 179 -34.67 -9.20 1.60
CA ALA A 179 -34.38 -8.68 2.92
C ALA A 179 -33.26 -7.61 2.94
N ALA A 180 -33.14 -6.82 1.86
CA ALA A 180 -32.02 -5.88 1.70
C ALA A 180 -31.92 -4.84 2.82
N HIS A 181 -33.04 -4.35 3.36
CA HIS A 181 -33.03 -3.42 4.50
C HIS A 181 -32.53 -4.09 5.78
N MET A 182 -32.87 -5.37 5.98
CA MET A 182 -32.45 -6.12 7.16
C MET A 182 -31.00 -6.57 7.06
N LEU A 183 -30.59 -7.17 5.93
CA LEU A 183 -29.20 -7.56 5.71
C LEU A 183 -28.30 -6.32 5.71
N GLY A 184 -28.75 -5.24 5.06
CA GLY A 184 -27.98 -4.02 4.88
C GLY A 184 -26.96 -4.15 3.75
N TYR A 185 -26.03 -3.19 3.70
CA TYR A 185 -24.96 -3.16 2.71
C TYR A 185 -23.67 -2.59 3.30
N VAL A 186 -22.59 -2.77 2.55
CA VAL A 186 -21.27 -2.21 2.84
C VAL A 186 -20.94 -1.11 1.82
N ASN A 187 -20.30 -0.03 2.27
CA ASN A 187 -19.76 1.01 1.40
C ASN A 187 -18.34 1.37 1.82
N GLU A 188 -17.63 2.06 0.93
CA GLU A 188 -16.35 2.68 1.29
C GLU A 188 -16.53 3.60 2.50
N ILE A 189 -15.57 3.54 3.43
CA ILE A 189 -15.55 4.38 4.61
C ILE A 189 -15.28 5.82 4.19
N ASP A 190 -16.17 6.72 4.58
CA ASP A 190 -15.99 8.15 4.32
C ASP A 190 -15.03 8.77 5.34
N PRO A 191 -14.42 9.92 5.05
CA PRO A 191 -13.43 10.54 5.94
C PRO A 191 -13.94 10.78 7.37
N LEU A 192 -15.22 11.16 7.53
CA LEU A 192 -15.81 11.43 8.84
C LEU A 192 -15.95 10.14 9.65
N SER A 193 -16.46 9.07 9.03
CA SER A 193 -16.55 7.75 9.65
C SER A 193 -15.17 7.18 10.00
N LEU A 194 -14.17 7.40 9.14
CA LEU A 194 -12.79 6.97 9.36
C LEU A 194 -12.17 7.64 10.59
N GLU A 195 -12.38 8.95 10.76
CA GLU A 195 -11.93 9.68 11.95
C GLU A 195 -12.59 9.15 13.23
N ALA A 196 -13.90 8.90 13.18
CA ALA A 196 -14.63 8.32 14.31
C ALA A 196 -14.11 6.93 14.69
N GLU A 197 -13.82 6.07 13.70
CA GLU A 197 -13.25 4.74 13.95
C GLU A 197 -11.82 4.80 14.49
N ARG A 198 -11.00 5.74 14.02
CA ARG A 198 -9.65 5.98 14.56
C ARG A 198 -9.69 6.43 16.01
N ALA A 199 -10.66 7.26 16.39
CA ALA A 199 -10.83 7.72 17.77
C ALA A 199 -11.18 6.60 18.75
N LYS A 200 -11.73 5.49 18.27
CA LYS A 200 -12.08 4.31 19.10
C LYS A 200 -10.86 3.47 19.50
N ASN A 201 -9.64 3.82 19.07
CA ASN A 201 -8.40 3.06 19.32
C ASN A 201 -8.55 1.56 19.01
N ASN A 202 -9.28 1.25 17.94
CA ASN A 202 -9.50 -0.13 17.54
C ASN A 202 -8.21 -0.70 16.91
N PRO A 203 -7.63 -1.80 17.43
CA PRO A 203 -6.47 -2.45 16.83
C PRO A 203 -6.73 -3.00 15.41
N MET A 204 -7.99 -3.13 14.98
CA MET A 204 -8.42 -3.51 13.62
C MET A 204 -8.66 -2.30 12.69
N GLY A 205 -7.81 -1.27 12.81
CA GLY A 205 -8.05 0.07 12.26
C GLY A 205 -8.45 0.08 10.77
N TYR A 206 -9.36 1.00 10.44
CA TYR A 206 -9.74 1.25 9.05
C TYR A 206 -8.70 2.09 8.33
N GLU A 207 -8.55 1.81 7.04
CA GLU A 207 -7.81 2.64 6.10
C GLU A 207 -8.75 3.29 5.08
N LEU A 208 -8.25 4.32 4.41
CA LEU A 208 -8.98 4.93 3.29
C LEU A 208 -9.16 3.87 2.19
N GLY A 209 -10.38 3.73 1.66
CA GLY A 209 -10.70 2.67 0.69
C GLY A 209 -11.36 1.43 1.30
N ASP A 210 -11.32 1.27 2.62
CA ASP A 210 -11.95 0.13 3.30
C ASP A 210 -13.47 0.15 3.19
N LEU A 211 -14.05 -1.04 3.17
CA LEU A 211 -15.51 -1.21 3.25
C LEU A 211 -15.96 -1.33 4.71
N ILE A 212 -17.02 -0.61 5.06
CA ILE A 212 -17.70 -0.63 6.36
C ILE A 212 -19.19 -0.94 6.17
N GLY A 213 -19.77 -1.75 7.06
CA GLY A 213 -21.20 -2.01 7.14
C GLY A 213 -21.97 -0.73 7.48
N ARG A 214 -22.88 -0.34 6.60
CA ARG A 214 -23.62 0.94 6.70
C ARG A 214 -25.00 0.81 7.30
N GLU A 215 -25.66 -0.31 7.07
CA GLU A 215 -27.05 -0.52 7.47
C GLU A 215 -27.29 -1.97 7.90
N GLY A 216 -28.46 -2.23 8.48
CA GLY A 216 -28.93 -3.57 8.79
C GLY A 216 -27.98 -4.37 9.67
N LEU A 217 -27.91 -5.67 9.38
CA LEU A 217 -27.03 -6.63 10.04
C LEU A 217 -25.56 -6.35 9.77
N GLU A 218 -25.20 -5.87 8.58
CA GLU A 218 -23.83 -5.47 8.26
C GLU A 218 -23.31 -4.41 9.24
N ARG A 219 -24.12 -3.39 9.57
CA ARG A 219 -23.72 -2.38 10.58
C ARG A 219 -23.80 -2.93 12.00
N ALA A 220 -24.87 -3.64 12.33
CA ALA A 220 -25.12 -4.12 13.69
C ALA A 220 -24.05 -5.09 14.18
N TYR A 221 -23.55 -5.94 13.28
CA TYR A 221 -22.52 -6.93 13.56
C TYR A 221 -21.16 -6.58 12.94
N GLU A 222 -20.89 -5.32 12.60
CA GLU A 222 -19.63 -4.91 11.96
C GLU A 222 -18.40 -5.40 12.73
N SER A 223 -18.42 -5.32 14.08
CA SER A 223 -17.31 -5.76 14.93
C SER A 223 -17.05 -7.27 14.90
N ASP A 224 -18.06 -8.07 14.58
CA ASP A 224 -17.95 -9.52 14.47
C ASP A 224 -17.71 -9.96 13.03
N LEU A 225 -18.42 -9.35 12.07
CA LEU A 225 -18.32 -9.66 10.64
C LEU A 225 -17.00 -9.18 10.04
N ARG A 226 -16.43 -8.07 10.50
CA ARG A 226 -15.12 -7.61 10.03
C ARG A 226 -14.03 -8.49 10.61
N GLY A 227 -13.12 -8.92 9.74
CA GLY A 227 -11.92 -9.64 10.14
C GLY A 227 -10.77 -8.70 10.48
N VAL A 228 -9.60 -9.30 10.69
CA VAL A 228 -8.34 -8.57 10.92
C VAL A 228 -7.46 -8.77 9.69
N ASP A 229 -7.00 -7.69 9.09
CA ASP A 229 -6.04 -7.80 7.99
C ASP A 229 -4.73 -8.41 8.43
N GLY A 230 -4.12 -9.14 7.49
CA GLY A 230 -2.76 -9.61 7.59
C GLY A 230 -1.79 -8.58 7.04
N TYR A 231 -0.51 -8.84 7.23
CA TYR A 231 0.56 -8.01 6.69
C TYR A 231 1.72 -8.89 6.24
N GLU A 232 2.27 -8.61 5.07
CA GLU A 232 3.52 -9.20 4.59
C GLU A 232 4.57 -8.11 4.43
N GLN A 233 5.73 -8.29 5.04
CA GLN A 233 6.88 -7.42 4.81
C GLN A 233 7.57 -7.81 3.50
N SER A 234 7.70 -6.83 2.60
CA SER A 234 8.36 -6.98 1.31
C SER A 234 9.48 -5.97 1.16
N VAL A 235 10.57 -6.38 0.52
CA VAL A 235 11.64 -5.45 0.14
C VAL A 235 11.33 -4.85 -1.22
N VAL A 236 11.40 -3.53 -1.34
CA VAL A 236 11.23 -2.78 -2.58
C VAL A 236 12.56 -2.13 -3.00
N ASP A 237 12.81 -2.01 -4.30
CA ASP A 237 13.97 -1.24 -4.77
C ASP A 237 13.75 0.28 -4.68
N ALA A 238 14.77 1.07 -5.05
CA ALA A 238 14.68 2.53 -5.12
C ALA A 238 13.61 3.05 -6.12
N LYS A 239 13.06 2.18 -6.98
CA LYS A 239 11.93 2.47 -7.88
C LYS A 239 10.60 1.93 -7.35
N GLY A 240 10.58 1.38 -6.13
CA GLY A 240 9.40 0.84 -5.46
C GLY A 240 8.92 -0.52 -5.97
N ARG A 241 9.72 -1.23 -6.77
CA ARG A 241 9.36 -2.54 -7.30
C ARG A 241 9.61 -3.63 -6.26
N ARG A 242 8.63 -4.50 -6.04
CA ARG A 242 8.74 -5.67 -5.15
C ARG A 242 9.89 -6.58 -5.61
N GLN A 243 10.78 -6.90 -4.68
CA GLN A 243 11.85 -7.87 -4.91
C GLN A 243 11.30 -9.29 -4.82
N GLN A 244 11.96 -10.22 -5.52
CA GLN A 244 11.59 -11.63 -5.50
C GLN A 244 11.65 -12.19 -4.07
N ASP A 245 10.73 -13.11 -3.76
CA ASP A 245 10.55 -13.64 -2.40
C ASP A 245 11.82 -14.24 -1.80
N ALA A 246 12.73 -14.78 -2.62
CA ALA A 246 14.03 -15.31 -2.20
C ALA A 246 14.99 -14.22 -1.67
N PHE A 247 15.02 -13.04 -2.31
CA PHE A 247 15.80 -11.89 -1.83
C PHE A 247 15.16 -11.25 -0.60
N VAL A 248 13.82 -11.21 -0.54
CA VAL A 248 13.11 -10.75 0.66
C VAL A 248 13.41 -11.68 1.84
N ALA A 249 13.49 -12.99 1.63
CA ALA A 249 13.76 -13.98 2.68
C ALA A 249 15.19 -13.86 3.22
N SER A 250 16.18 -13.58 2.36
CA SER A 250 17.56 -13.39 2.80
C SER A 250 17.77 -12.10 3.60
N VAL A 251 16.90 -11.10 3.46
CA VAL A 251 16.96 -9.81 4.17
C VAL A 251 16.12 -9.79 5.44
N LEU A 252 14.93 -10.41 5.44
CA LEU A 252 13.94 -10.31 6.52
C LEU A 252 13.69 -11.61 7.29
N GLY A 253 14.21 -12.75 6.83
CA GLY A 253 13.94 -14.07 7.41
C GLY A 253 12.51 -14.57 7.14
N ASP A 254 12.15 -15.67 7.78
CA ASP A 254 10.91 -16.42 7.51
C ASP A 254 9.65 -15.84 8.21
N HIS A 255 9.81 -14.98 9.22
CA HIS A 255 8.70 -14.48 10.05
C HIS A 255 8.24 -13.08 9.63
N ARG A 256 7.95 -12.95 8.34
CA ARG A 256 7.63 -11.69 7.67
C ARG A 256 6.15 -11.52 7.34
N ARG A 257 5.34 -12.57 7.50
CA ARG A 257 3.93 -12.61 7.13
C ARG A 257 3.08 -12.91 8.35
N ILE A 258 2.12 -12.04 8.61
CA ILE A 258 1.01 -12.24 9.53
C ILE A 258 -0.20 -12.54 8.66
N GLU A 259 -0.77 -13.74 8.79
CA GLU A 259 -1.97 -14.11 8.03
C GLU A 259 -3.19 -13.29 8.48
N PRO A 260 -4.08 -12.90 7.55
CA PRO A 260 -5.34 -12.28 7.92
C PRO A 260 -6.21 -13.26 8.71
N LYS A 261 -7.02 -12.72 9.63
CA LYS A 261 -8.02 -13.49 10.36
C LYS A 261 -9.40 -13.16 9.81
N PRO A 262 -10.18 -14.14 9.34
CA PRO A 262 -11.53 -13.88 8.86
C PRO A 262 -12.45 -13.42 9.99
N GLY A 263 -13.48 -12.66 9.64
CA GLY A 263 -14.55 -12.31 10.56
C GLY A 263 -15.40 -13.51 10.95
N LYS A 264 -16.20 -13.37 12.01
CA LYS A 264 -17.09 -14.40 12.52
C LYS A 264 -18.35 -14.51 11.66
N ASN A 265 -18.77 -15.74 11.41
CA ASN A 265 -20.04 -16.01 10.75
C ASN A 265 -21.22 -15.70 11.66
N VAL A 266 -22.32 -15.24 11.07
CA VAL A 266 -23.57 -14.92 11.77
C VAL A 266 -24.66 -15.86 11.30
N TYR A 267 -25.33 -16.54 12.23
CA TYR A 267 -26.49 -17.38 11.96
C TYR A 267 -27.75 -16.65 12.41
N LEU A 268 -28.67 -16.42 11.47
CA LEU A 268 -29.93 -15.75 11.75
C LEU A 268 -31.00 -16.74 12.21
N SER A 269 -31.99 -16.26 12.93
CA SER A 269 -33.20 -17.03 13.25
C SER A 269 -34.20 -17.08 12.09
N ILE A 270 -33.92 -16.38 10.98
CA ILE A 270 -34.81 -16.23 9.84
C ILE A 270 -34.75 -17.46 8.95
N ASP A 271 -35.91 -17.82 8.42
CA ASP A 271 -36.07 -18.84 7.40
C ASP A 271 -36.15 -18.17 6.03
N LEU A 272 -35.20 -18.50 5.16
CA LEU A 272 -35.16 -17.98 3.79
C LEU A 272 -36.45 -18.28 3.00
N ASP A 273 -37.05 -19.46 3.14
CA ASP A 273 -38.23 -19.83 2.36
C ASP A 273 -39.44 -19.02 2.82
N LEU A 274 -39.57 -18.84 4.14
CA LEU A 274 -40.62 -18.00 4.71
C LEU A 274 -40.45 -16.54 4.28
N GLN A 275 -39.21 -16.04 4.26
CA GLN A 275 -38.88 -14.70 3.83
C GLN A 275 -39.23 -14.48 2.35
N LEU A 276 -38.87 -15.42 1.48
CA LEU A 276 -39.22 -15.40 0.06
C LEU A 276 -40.75 -15.41 -0.15
N ALA A 277 -41.47 -16.27 0.59
CA ALA A 277 -42.92 -16.35 0.52
C ALA A 277 -43.60 -15.07 1.02
N ALA A 278 -43.06 -14.45 2.08
CA ALA A 278 -43.53 -13.16 2.59
C ALA A 278 -43.37 -12.07 1.52
N GLU A 279 -42.16 -11.83 1.02
CA GLU A 279 -41.92 -10.78 0.01
C GLU A 279 -42.72 -11.00 -1.28
N ALA A 280 -42.86 -12.25 -1.74
CA ALA A 280 -43.73 -12.58 -2.88
C ALA A 280 -45.19 -12.17 -2.62
N SER A 281 -45.69 -12.40 -1.40
CA SER A 281 -47.05 -12.03 -1.00
C SER A 281 -47.25 -10.52 -0.92
N PHE A 282 -46.25 -9.77 -0.43
CA PHE A 282 -46.29 -8.30 -0.41
C PHE A 282 -46.27 -7.71 -1.82
N LYS A 283 -45.39 -8.24 -2.69
CA LYS A 283 -45.31 -7.82 -4.09
C LYS A 283 -46.62 -8.08 -4.84
N ALA A 284 -47.27 -9.23 -4.59
CA ALA A 284 -48.57 -9.56 -5.17
C ALA A 284 -49.69 -8.59 -4.72
N ARG A 285 -49.56 -7.98 -3.53
CA ARG A 285 -50.50 -6.98 -2.99
C ARG A 285 -50.16 -5.55 -3.41
N GLY A 286 -49.15 -5.34 -4.25
CA GLY A 286 -48.72 -4.01 -4.67
C GLY A 286 -48.09 -3.17 -3.57
N ILE A 287 -47.73 -3.80 -2.44
CA ILE A 287 -47.04 -3.12 -1.34
C ILE A 287 -45.55 -3.11 -1.69
N ALA A 288 -45.01 -1.92 -1.96
CA ALA A 288 -43.59 -1.74 -2.19
C ALA A 288 -42.84 -1.70 -0.84
N GLY A 289 -42.01 -2.71 -0.58
CA GLY A 289 -41.13 -2.79 0.58
C GLY A 289 -40.51 -4.18 0.69
N SER A 290 -39.25 -4.25 1.12
CA SER A 290 -38.70 -5.52 1.63
C SER A 290 -39.12 -5.68 3.09
N VAL A 291 -39.47 -6.90 3.48
CA VAL A 291 -39.89 -7.26 4.85
C VAL A 291 -38.74 -7.88 5.61
#